data_AF-A0A314KMT6-F1
#
_entry.id   AF-A0A314KMT6-F1
#
_cell.length_a   1.000
_cell.length_b   1.000
_cell.length_c   1.000
_cell.angle_alpha   90.00
_cell.angle_beta   90.00
_cell.angle_gamma   90.00
#
_symmetry.space_group_name_H-M   'P 1'
#
loop_
_entity.id
_entity.type
_entity.pdbx_description
1 polymer ?
#
loop_
_entity_poly.entity_id
_entity_poly.type
_entity_poly.pdbx_seq_one_letter_code
_entity_poly.pdbx_strand_id
1 'polypeptide(L)'
;LRKSGRLSKTPIWLQDYIQPDKGKKTANTCLYPISSILNYRALAPTYQSLVAKLSTEVEPRTYSEAAKDPRWVDAMKAEIQALEDNHTWSIMPLPPGKKAIGCK
;
A
#
# COMPACT_ATOMS: atom_id res chain seq x y z
N LEU A 1 -17.11 -4.69 21.18
CA LEU A 1 -16.88 -3.68 20.12
C LEU A 1 -17.73 -2.45 20.41
N ARG A 2 -17.14 -1.25 20.53
CA ARG A 2 -17.91 0.01 20.58
C ARG A 2 -18.22 0.44 19.14
N LYS A 3 -19.50 0.57 18.79
CA LYS A 3 -19.95 1.17 17.53
C LYS A 3 -20.48 2.58 17.83
N SER A 4 -20.17 3.53 16.96
CA SER A 4 -20.65 4.91 17.07
C SER A 4 -22.16 4.96 16.77
N GLY A 5 -22.92 5.64 17.65
CA GLY A 5 -24.35 5.92 17.45
C GLY A 5 -24.66 7.21 16.68
N ARG A 6 -23.64 7.88 16.12
CA ARG A 6 -23.86 9.11 15.34
C ARG A 6 -24.55 8.78 14.02
N LEU A 7 -25.65 9.50 13.75
CA LEU A 7 -26.25 9.55 12.42
C LEU A 7 -25.25 10.23 11.47
N SER A 8 -24.71 9.46 10.53
CA SER A 8 -23.84 9.99 9.49
C SER A 8 -24.67 10.80 8.49
N LYS A 9 -24.36 12.09 8.35
CA LYS A 9 -24.88 12.94 7.28
C LYS A 9 -23.87 12.96 6.14
N THR A 10 -24.35 13.00 4.91
CA THR A 10 -23.47 13.17 3.74
C THR A 10 -22.79 14.53 3.81
N PRO A 11 -21.48 14.62 3.54
CA PRO A 11 -20.79 15.91 3.45
C PRO A 11 -21.42 16.82 2.39
N ILE A 12 -21.41 18.14 2.63
CA ILE A 12 -22.03 19.14 1.74
C ILE A 12 -21.41 19.11 0.34
N TRP A 13 -20.08 18.99 0.26
CA TRP A 13 -19.32 18.93 -0.99
C TRP A 13 -19.68 17.72 -1.87
N LEU A 14 -20.36 16.70 -1.33
CA LEU A 14 -20.74 15.51 -2.10
C LEU A 14 -21.80 15.83 -3.17
N GLN A 15 -22.45 16.99 -3.10
CA GLN A 15 -23.38 17.49 -4.11
C GLN A 15 -22.69 17.92 -5.41
N ASP A 16 -21.40 18.28 -5.34
CA ASP A 16 -20.62 18.72 -6.49
C ASP A 16 -20.12 17.53 -7.34
N TYR A 17 -20.29 16.30 -6.86
CA TYR A 17 -19.85 15.07 -7.51
C TYR A 17 -21.02 14.32 -8.12
N ILE A 18 -20.82 13.76 -9.31
CA ILE A 18 -21.80 12.86 -9.94
C ILE A 18 -21.88 11.57 -9.12
N GLN A 19 -22.97 11.39 -8.37
CA GLN A 19 -23.25 10.15 -7.65
C GLN A 19 -24.10 9.20 -8.51
N PRO A 20 -23.90 7.87 -8.40
CA PRO A 20 -24.86 6.91 -8.93
C PRO A 20 -26.24 7.13 -8.35
N ASP A 21 -27.28 6.94 -9.18
CA ASP A 21 -28.67 7.09 -8.77
C ASP A 21 -28.97 6.24 -7.52
N LYS A 22 -29.71 6.84 -6.57
CA LYS A 22 -29.98 6.34 -5.21
C LYS A 22 -30.93 5.13 -5.19
N GLY A 23 -31.12 4.44 -6.31
CA GLY A 23 -32.09 3.37 -6.51
C GLY A 23 -31.59 1.95 -6.26
N LYS A 24 -30.27 1.70 -6.20
CA LYS A 24 -29.74 0.36 -5.92
C LYS A 24 -28.54 0.43 -4.99
N LYS A 25 -28.76 0.05 -3.72
CA LYS A 25 -27.69 -0.17 -2.73
C LYS A 25 -26.93 -1.47 -3.06
N THR A 26 -26.24 -1.53 -4.19
CA THR A 26 -25.08 -2.41 -4.34
C THR A 26 -23.87 -1.55 -4.04
N ALA A 27 -23.28 -1.75 -2.86
CA ALA A 27 -22.27 -0.85 -2.26
C ALA A 27 -20.96 -0.68 -3.06
N ASN A 28 -20.86 -1.19 -4.30
CA ASN A 28 -19.60 -1.41 -5.01
C ASN A 28 -19.55 -0.89 -6.46
N THR A 29 -20.57 -0.20 -6.98
CA THR A 29 -20.60 0.21 -8.40
C THR A 29 -20.33 1.71 -8.57
N CYS A 30 -19.06 2.06 -8.79
CA CYS A 30 -18.67 3.39 -9.27
C CYS A 30 -19.11 3.52 -10.74
N LEU A 31 -19.90 4.55 -11.10
CA LEU A 31 -20.36 4.76 -12.48
C LEU A 31 -19.22 5.11 -13.45
N TYR A 32 -18.16 5.72 -12.93
CA TYR A 32 -17.00 6.15 -13.69
C TYR A 32 -15.74 5.59 -13.03
N PRO A 33 -15.49 4.28 -13.13
CA PRO A 33 -14.28 3.71 -12.57
C PRO A 33 -13.08 4.38 -13.25
N ILE A 34 -12.08 4.79 -12.48
CA ILE A 34 -10.89 5.47 -13.01
C ILE A 34 -10.25 4.63 -14.14
N SER A 35 -10.33 3.30 -14.07
CA SER A 35 -9.87 2.37 -15.10
C SER A 35 -10.55 2.53 -16.47
N SER A 36 -11.76 3.12 -16.55
CA SER A 36 -12.40 3.39 -17.84
C SER A 36 -11.91 4.68 -18.49
N ILE A 37 -11.33 5.59 -17.71
CA ILE A 37 -10.84 6.91 -18.18
C ILE A 37 -9.34 6.85 -18.46
N LEU A 38 -8.59 6.10 -17.65
CA LEU A 38 -7.16 5.91 -17.86
C LEU A 38 -6.90 5.11 -19.15
N ASN A 39 -6.43 5.80 -20.18
CA ASN A 39 -5.86 5.19 -21.36
C ASN A 39 -4.43 5.68 -21.58
N TYR A 40 -3.53 4.77 -21.95
CA TYR A 40 -2.12 5.10 -22.19
C TYR A 40 -1.84 5.51 -23.64
N ARG A 41 -2.89 5.74 -24.45
CA ARG A 41 -2.77 5.97 -25.91
C ARG A 41 -2.04 7.26 -26.26
N ALA A 42 -2.13 8.28 -25.43
CA ALA A 42 -1.47 9.57 -25.65
C ALA A 42 -0.01 9.60 -25.17
N LEU A 43 0.47 8.56 -24.47
CA LEU A 43 1.86 8.46 -24.06
C LEU A 43 2.74 8.04 -25.24
N ALA A 44 3.96 8.55 -25.32
CA ALA A 44 4.91 8.05 -26.31
C ALA A 44 5.20 6.54 -26.08
N PRO A 45 5.56 5.78 -27.13
CA PRO A 45 5.73 4.33 -27.03
C PRO A 45 6.73 3.89 -25.96
N THR A 46 7.79 4.67 -25.73
CA THR A 46 8.79 4.43 -24.69
C THR A 46 8.17 4.51 -23.29
N TYR A 47 7.35 5.52 -23.02
CA TYR A 47 6.64 5.69 -21.76
C TYR A 47 5.57 4.62 -21.56
N GLN A 48 4.86 4.21 -22.60
CA GLN A 48 3.92 3.09 -22.50
C GLN A 48 4.62 1.80 -22.07
N SER A 49 5.79 1.51 -22.65
CA SER A 49 6.58 0.34 -22.28
C SER A 49 7.08 0.39 -20.83
N LEU A 50 7.47 1.58 -20.35
CA LEU A 50 7.87 1.80 -18.97
C LEU A 50 6.71 1.56 -18.00
N VAL A 51 5.56 2.20 -18.24
CA VAL A 51 4.37 2.07 -17.38
C VAL A 51 3.90 0.62 -17.32
N ALA A 52 3.91 -0.10 -18.45
CA ALA A 52 3.59 -1.53 -18.47
C ALA A 52 4.54 -2.35 -17.59
N LYS A 53 5.86 -2.14 -17.72
CA LYS A 53 6.87 -2.81 -16.87
C LYS A 53 6.68 -2.51 -15.39
N LEU A 54 6.45 -1.24 -15.02
CA LEU A 54 6.20 -0.86 -13.63
C LEU A 54 4.92 -1.49 -13.09
N SER A 55 3.87 -1.57 -13.91
CA SER A 55 2.60 -2.17 -13.51
C SER A 55 2.69 -3.70 -13.33
N THR A 56 3.69 -4.35 -13.93
CA THR A 56 3.93 -5.78 -13.76
C THR A 56 4.77 -6.13 -12.54
N GLU A 57 5.54 -5.18 -12.00
CA GLU A 57 6.27 -5.41 -10.75
C GLU A 57 5.28 -5.49 -9.60
N VAL A 58 5.37 -6.57 -8.81
CA VAL A 58 4.51 -6.79 -7.64
C VAL A 58 5.37 -6.75 -6.41
N GLU A 59 5.06 -5.82 -5.51
CA GLU A 59 5.72 -5.78 -4.20
C GLU A 59 5.33 -7.01 -3.38
N PRO A 60 6.31 -7.67 -2.72
CA PRO A 60 6.05 -8.77 -1.83
C PRO A 60 5.19 -8.31 -0.67
N ARG A 61 4.18 -9.11 -0.31
CA ARG A 61 3.24 -8.78 0.77
C ARG A 61 3.63 -9.41 2.09
N THR A 62 4.57 -10.35 2.06
CA THR A 62 5.05 -11.06 3.24
C THR A 62 6.58 -11.09 3.27
N TYR A 63 7.13 -11.19 4.49
CA TYR A 63 8.57 -11.36 4.67
C TYR A 63 9.10 -12.59 3.90
N SER A 64 8.37 -13.71 3.92
CA SER A 64 8.77 -14.95 3.23
C SER A 64 8.85 -14.81 1.71
N GLU A 65 8.07 -13.89 1.12
CA GLU A 65 8.17 -13.53 -0.30
C GLU A 65 9.37 -12.61 -0.54
N ALA A 66 9.49 -11.55 0.27
CA ALA A 66 10.58 -10.58 0.15
C ALA A 66 11.97 -11.23 0.34
N ALA A 67 12.11 -12.14 1.31
CA ALA A 67 13.35 -12.84 1.61
C ALA A 67 13.85 -13.75 0.47
N LYS A 68 13.01 -14.06 -0.51
CA LYS A 68 13.39 -14.83 -1.71
C LYS A 68 13.79 -13.95 -2.88
N ASP A 69 13.42 -12.67 -2.88
CA ASP A 69 13.81 -11.72 -3.92
C ASP A 69 15.15 -11.07 -3.56
N PRO A 70 16.20 -11.26 -4.38
CA PRO A 70 17.52 -10.70 -4.09
C PRO A 70 17.51 -9.17 -3.96
N ARG A 71 16.64 -8.46 -4.69
CA ARG A 71 16.54 -6.99 -4.63
C ARG A 71 16.11 -6.53 -3.25
N TRP A 72 15.15 -7.23 -2.64
CA TRP A 72 14.68 -6.94 -1.29
C TRP A 72 15.69 -7.35 -0.23
N VAL A 73 16.39 -8.46 -0.43
CA VAL A 73 17.49 -8.89 0.45
C VAL A 73 18.62 -7.86 0.47
N ASP A 74 19.00 -7.35 -0.69
CA ASP A 74 20.08 -6.36 -0.78
C ASP A 74 19.65 -5.01 -0.19
N ALA A 75 18.40 -4.59 -0.39
CA ALA A 75 17.84 -3.43 0.30
C ALA A 75 17.85 -3.58 1.83
N MET A 76 17.44 -4.76 2.35
CA MET A 76 17.50 -5.03 3.79
C MET A 76 18.93 -4.99 4.34
N LYS A 77 19.92 -5.53 3.62
CA LYS A 77 21.33 -5.44 4.02
C LYS A 77 21.83 -3.99 4.05
N ALA A 78 21.46 -3.19 3.05
CA ALA A 78 21.84 -1.78 2.99
C ALA A 78 21.28 -1.00 4.19
N GLU A 79 20.03 -1.27 4.57
CA GLU A 79 19.42 -0.67 5.77
C GLU A 79 20.17 -1.09 7.04
N ILE A 80 20.46 -2.39 7.21
CA ILE A 80 21.22 -2.89 8.37
C ILE A 80 22.60 -2.21 8.46
N GLN A 81 23.32 -2.12 7.34
CA GLN A 81 24.61 -1.42 7.29
C GLN A 81 24.48 0.05 7.70
N ALA A 82 23.47 0.74 7.18
CA ALA A 82 23.23 2.14 7.52
C ALA A 82 22.91 2.32 9.02
N LEU A 83 22.21 1.37 9.64
CA LEU A 83 21.94 1.41 11.09
C LEU A 83 23.22 1.22 11.93
N GLU A 84 24.11 0.33 11.49
CA GLU A 84 25.41 0.09 12.12
C GLU A 84 26.33 1.32 12.00
N ASP A 85 26.42 1.89 10.80
CA ASP A 85 27.23 3.07 10.50
C ASP A 85 26.78 4.30 11.29
N ASN A 86 25.46 4.45 11.46
CA ASN A 86 24.89 5.56 12.22
C ASN A 86 24.94 5.34 13.74
N HIS A 87 25.40 4.18 14.21
CA HIS A 87 25.41 3.79 15.62
C HIS A 87 24.07 3.98 16.35
N THR A 88 22.96 3.93 15.61
CA THR A 88 21.61 4.15 16.17
C THR A 88 21.02 2.88 16.76
N TRP A 89 21.52 1.71 16.35
CA TRP A 89 21.05 0.41 16.80
C TRP A 89 22.21 -0.43 17.32
N SER A 90 22.01 -1.05 18.50
CA SER A 90 22.92 -2.05 19.03
C SER A 90 22.16 -3.35 19.27
N ILE A 91 22.73 -4.46 18.83
CA ILE A 91 22.15 -5.79 19.07
C ILE A 91 22.38 -6.13 20.55
N MET A 92 21.29 -6.29 21.28
CA MET A 92 21.31 -6.61 22.71
C MET A 92 20.65 -7.97 22.95
N PRO A 93 21.22 -8.83 23.81
CA PRO A 93 20.57 -10.07 24.19
C PRO A 93 19.27 -9.78 24.96
N LEU A 94 18.30 -10.68 24.83
CA LEU A 94 17.02 -10.56 25.55
C LEU A 94 17.27 -10.64 27.07
N PRO A 95 16.84 -9.65 27.88
CA PRO A 95 17.05 -9.68 29.32
C PRO A 95 16.30 -10.85 29.98
N PRO A 96 16.84 -11.41 31.08
CA PRO A 96 16.18 -12.51 31.79
C PRO A 96 14.77 -12.10 32.25
N GLY A 97 13.80 -12.98 32.03
CA GLY A 97 12.39 -12.76 32.40
C GLY A 97 11.62 -11.80 31.47
N LYS A 98 12.22 -11.33 30.37
CA LYS A 98 11.53 -10.56 29.33
C LYS A 98 11.16 -11.45 28.16
N LYS A 99 10.07 -11.09 27.48
CA LYS A 99 9.62 -11.75 26.25
C LYS A 99 9.96 -10.86 25.06
N ALA A 100 10.59 -11.42 24.04
CA ALA A 100 10.80 -10.72 22.78
C ALA A 100 9.43 -10.32 22.19
N ILE A 101 9.34 -9.10 21.67
CA ILE A 101 8.15 -8.68 20.93
C ILE A 101 8.17 -9.43 19.60
N GLY A 102 7.21 -10.34 19.41
CA GLY A 102 7.05 -11.01 18.13
C GLY A 102 6.52 -10.03 17.09
N CYS A 103 6.98 -10.15 15.85
CA CYS A 103 6.28 -9.57 14.70
C CYS A 103 5.13 -10.49 14.30
N LYS A 104 4.03 -9.92 13.82
CA LYS A 104 2.88 -10.67 13.28
C LYS A 104 2.84 -10.54 11.77
#